data_AF-A0A7Y6PIT1-F1
#
_entry.id   AF-A0A7Y6PIT1-F1
#
_cell.length_a   1.000
_cell.length_b   1.000
_cell.length_c   1.000
_cell.angle_alpha   90.00
_cell.angle_beta   90.00
_cell.angle_gamma   90.00
#
_symmetry.space_group_name_H-M   'P 1'
#
loop_
_entity.id
_entity.type
_entity.pdbx_description
1 polymer ?
#
loop_
_entity_poly.entity_id
_entity_poly.type
_entity_poly.pdbx_seq_one_letter_code
_entity_poly.pdbx_strand_id
1 'polypeptide(L)'
;AFNRKQKLRDNIEAIRTAFILDRENRTATTEERAILQRYCGFGGLKCILNPAKELTDAVRWAKSDLELFAPTVELHRLIRENSKDETEYKRFVDSLKASVL
;
A
#
# COMPACT_ATOMS: atom_id res chain seq x y z
N ALA A 1 11.47 -15.36 10.42
CA ALA A 1 10.87 -14.18 11.09
C ALA A 1 9.93 -13.48 10.11
N PHE A 2 8.68 -13.21 10.50
CA PHE A 2 7.68 -12.56 9.66
C PHE A 2 7.98 -11.06 9.56
N ASN A 3 8.69 -10.62 8.52
CA ASN A 3 9.08 -9.21 8.37
C ASN A 3 7.92 -8.39 7.77
N ARG A 4 6.98 -7.98 8.64
CA ARG A 4 5.80 -7.16 8.29
C ARG A 4 6.17 -5.91 7.50
N LYS A 5 7.24 -5.24 7.92
CA LYS A 5 7.73 -4.03 7.30
C LYS A 5 8.21 -4.25 5.88
N GLN A 6 9.00 -5.31 5.65
CA GLN A 6 9.47 -5.65 4.30
C GLN A 6 8.30 -5.98 3.36
N LYS A 7 7.34 -6.81 3.81
CA LYS A 7 6.14 -7.12 3.01
C LYS A 7 5.35 -5.87 2.65
N LEU A 8 5.15 -4.97 3.61
CA LEU A 8 4.47 -3.70 3.36
C LEU A 8 5.22 -2.86 2.32
N ARG A 9 6.55 -2.77 2.43
CA ARG A 9 7.41 -2.07 1.44
C ARG A 9 7.30 -2.69 0.05
N ASP A 10 7.43 -4.01 -0.05
CA ASP A 10 7.36 -4.73 -1.32
C ASP A 10 5.99 -4.54 -2.00
N ASN A 11 4.90 -4.61 -1.22
CA ASN A 11 3.56 -4.36 -1.75
C ASN A 11 3.37 -2.91 -2.21
N ILE A 12 3.86 -1.92 -1.45
CA ILE A 12 3.79 -0.51 -1.84
C ILE A 12 4.53 -0.28 -3.15
N GLU A 13 5.73 -0.85 -3.28
CA GLU A 13 6.53 -0.71 -4.50
C GLU A 13 5.84 -1.37 -5.70
N ALA A 14 5.29 -2.57 -5.52
CA ALA A 14 4.50 -3.22 -6.57
C ALA A 14 3.28 -2.41 -6.99
N ILE A 15 2.53 -1.84 -6.05
CA ILE A 15 1.38 -0.97 -6.34
C ILE A 15 1.83 0.30 -7.08
N ARG A 16 2.95 0.90 -6.66
CA ARG A 16 3.54 2.08 -7.32
C ARG A 16 3.91 1.78 -8.76
N THR A 17 4.60 0.66 -8.99
CA THR A 17 4.94 0.20 -10.35
C THR A 17 3.69 -0.05 -11.18
N ALA A 18 2.66 -0.69 -10.62
CA ALA A 18 1.40 -0.93 -11.33
C ALA A 18 0.74 0.39 -11.77
N PHE A 19 0.69 1.42 -10.91
CA PHE A 19 0.15 2.72 -11.29
C PHE A 19 0.96 3.42 -12.38
N ILE A 20 2.30 3.34 -12.33
CA ILE A 20 3.17 3.91 -13.37
C ILE A 20 2.86 3.27 -14.72
N LEU A 21 2.79 1.93 -14.76
CA LEU A 21 2.52 1.17 -15.98
C LEU A 21 1.15 1.45 -16.58
N ASP A 22 0.12 1.54 -15.72
CA ASP A 22 -1.24 1.88 -16.12
C ASP A 22 -1.30 3.30 -16.73
N ARG A 23 -0.69 4.28 -16.06
CA ARG A 23 -0.62 5.66 -16.55
C ARG A 23 0.14 5.81 -17.87
N GLU A 24 1.22 5.06 -18.03
CA GLU A 24 2.05 5.06 -19.25
C GLU A 24 1.44 4.17 -20.35
N ASN A 25 0.37 3.43 -20.05
CA ASN A 25 -0.30 2.49 -20.95
C ASN A 25 0.67 1.53 -21.64
N ARG A 26 1.59 0.93 -20.86
CA ARG A 26 2.62 0.02 -21.37
C ARG A 26 2.77 -1.24 -20.53
N THR A 27 3.44 -2.23 -21.09
CA THR A 27 3.81 -3.45 -20.36
C THR A 27 5.05 -3.25 -19.50
N ALA A 28 5.12 -4.00 -18.41
CA ALA A 28 6.27 -4.05 -17.50
C ALA A 28 7.54 -4.59 -18.19
N THR A 29 8.69 -3.97 -17.91
CA THR A 29 10.02 -4.53 -18.21
C THR A 29 10.30 -5.76 -17.34
N THR A 30 11.40 -6.45 -17.60
CA THR A 30 11.82 -7.61 -16.79
C THR A 30 12.00 -7.25 -15.31
N GLU A 31 12.59 -6.09 -15.03
CA GLU A 31 12.85 -5.58 -13.68
C GLU A 31 11.54 -5.22 -12.97
N GLU A 32 10.64 -4.53 -13.66
CA GLU A 32 9.32 -4.16 -13.12
C GLU A 32 8.45 -5.39 -12.87
N ARG A 33 8.53 -6.42 -13.73
CA ARG A 33 7.87 -7.71 -13.47
C ARG A 33 8.38 -8.35 -12.18
N ALA A 34 9.69 -8.30 -11.94
CA ALA A 34 10.28 -8.83 -10.71
C ALA A 34 9.81 -8.05 -9.47
N ILE A 35 9.55 -6.74 -9.59
CA ILE A 35 8.94 -5.93 -8.53
C ILE A 35 7.49 -6.35 -8.29
N LEU A 36 6.68 -6.43 -9.36
CA LEU A 36 5.26 -6.82 -9.27
C LEU A 36 5.08 -8.21 -8.65
N GLN A 37 5.99 -9.16 -8.95
CA GLN A 37 5.97 -10.52 -8.39
C GLN A 37 6.21 -10.57 -6.86
N ARG A 38 6.74 -9.50 -6.25
CA ARG A 38 6.91 -9.43 -4.79
C ARG A 38 5.61 -9.07 -4.07
N TYR A 39 4.58 -8.61 -4.78
CA TYR A 39 3.28 -8.38 -4.19
C TYR A 39 2.72 -9.68 -3.61
N CYS A 40 2.47 -9.68 -2.31
CA CYS A 40 1.98 -10.86 -1.59
C CYS A 40 0.70 -10.61 -0.80
N GLY A 41 0.03 -9.46 -1.02
CA GLY A 41 -1.17 -9.06 -0.30
C GLY A 41 -0.89 -8.61 1.13
N PHE A 42 -1.95 -8.14 1.82
CA PHE A 42 -1.85 -7.50 3.14
C PHE A 42 -2.33 -8.38 4.30
N GLY A 43 -2.35 -9.70 4.10
CA GLY A 43 -2.72 -10.67 5.14
C GLY A 43 -1.90 -10.45 6.42
N GLY A 44 -2.58 -10.28 7.55
CA GLY A 44 -1.94 -10.01 8.85
C GLY A 44 -1.41 -8.58 9.03
N LEU A 45 -1.62 -7.67 8.07
CA LEU A 45 -1.27 -6.25 8.15
C LEU A 45 -2.49 -5.36 8.41
N LYS A 46 -3.40 -5.75 9.30
CA LYS A 46 -4.61 -4.98 9.65
C LYS A 46 -4.36 -3.50 9.95
N CYS A 47 -3.18 -3.18 10.49
CA CYS A 47 -2.75 -1.82 10.77
C CYS A 47 -2.75 -0.88 9.54
N ILE A 48 -2.68 -1.40 8.30
CA ILE A 48 -2.73 -0.55 7.10
C ILE A 48 -4.09 0.13 6.90
N LEU A 49 -5.13 -0.33 7.62
CA LEU A 49 -6.47 0.25 7.61
C LEU A 49 -6.66 1.33 8.68
N ASN A 50 -5.66 1.52 9.56
CA ASN A 50 -5.70 2.57 10.58
C ASN A 50 -5.55 3.96 9.92
N PRO A 51 -6.03 5.03 10.58
CA PRO A 51 -5.75 6.40 10.15
C PRO A 51 -4.24 6.65 10.00
N ALA A 52 -3.82 7.19 8.86
CA ALA A 52 -2.44 7.48 8.53
C ALA A 52 -2.32 8.68 7.57
N LYS A 53 -3.13 9.72 7.78
CA LYS A 53 -3.14 10.91 6.92
C LYS A 53 -2.17 11.97 7.41
N GLU A 54 -2.02 12.11 8.73
CA GLU A 54 -1.18 13.13 9.38
C GLU A 54 -0.27 12.48 10.42
N LEU A 55 0.90 13.08 10.71
CA LEU A 55 1.84 12.53 11.69
C LEU A 55 1.23 12.34 13.08
N THR A 56 0.25 13.16 13.43
CA THR A 56 -0.54 13.09 14.68
C THR A 56 -1.35 11.80 14.80
N ASP A 57 -1.70 11.15 13.69
CA ASP A 57 -2.41 9.87 13.70
C ASP A 57 -1.58 8.76 14.35
N ALA A 58 -0.24 8.85 14.35
CA ALA A 58 0.65 7.86 14.96
C ALA A 58 0.35 7.64 16.45
N VAL A 59 -0.20 8.64 17.14
CA VAL A 59 -0.59 8.53 18.57
C VAL A 59 -1.68 7.47 18.78
N ARG A 60 -2.48 7.16 17.75
CA ARG A 60 -3.56 6.16 17.80
C ARG A 60 -3.09 4.75 17.44
N TRP A 61 -1.82 4.58 17.08
CA TRP A 61 -1.28 3.29 16.66
C TRP A 61 -0.75 2.49 17.86
N ALA A 62 -0.88 1.16 17.79
CA ALA A 62 -0.22 0.29 18.74
C ALA A 62 1.30 0.47 18.65
N LYS A 63 2.00 0.47 19.80
CA LYS A 63 3.46 0.64 19.83
C LYS A 63 4.20 -0.38 18.94
N SER A 64 3.69 -1.60 18.86
CA SER A 64 4.22 -2.68 18.02
C SER A 64 4.08 -2.44 16.52
N ASP A 65 3.20 -1.53 16.10
CA ASP A 65 2.92 -1.22 14.68
C ASP A 65 3.49 0.13 14.26
N LEU A 66 4.07 0.93 15.17
CA LEU A 66 4.56 2.27 14.86
C LEU A 66 5.63 2.27 13.75
N GLU A 67 6.43 1.21 13.63
CA GLU A 67 7.40 1.09 12.53
C GLU A 67 6.76 0.97 11.13
N LEU A 68 5.47 0.62 11.08
CA LEU A 68 4.65 0.48 9.87
C LEU A 68 3.85 1.75 9.56
N PHE A 69 3.83 2.74 10.47
CA PHE A 69 3.09 3.98 10.31
C PHE A 69 3.51 4.74 9.04
N ALA A 70 4.80 5.08 8.94
CA ALA A 70 5.31 5.85 7.80
C ALA A 70 5.09 5.14 6.44
N PRO A 71 5.36 3.83 6.29
CA PRO A 71 4.95 3.10 5.09
C PRO A 71 3.44 3.11 4.82
N THR A 72 2.61 3.10 5.86
CA THR A 72 1.14 3.16 5.68
C THR A 72 0.68 4.54 5.21
N VAL A 73 1.28 5.62 5.72
CA VAL A 73 1.06 6.98 5.20
C VAL A 73 1.38 7.03 3.71
N GLU A 74 2.51 6.44 3.31
CA GLU A 74 2.92 6.36 1.91
C GLU A 74 1.91 5.57 1.06
N LEU A 75 1.41 4.43 1.56
CA LEU A 75 0.37 3.65 0.88
C LEU A 75 -0.91 4.47 0.68
N HIS A 76 -1.41 5.13 1.74
CA HIS A 76 -2.63 5.93 1.68
C HIS A 76 -2.49 7.08 0.68
N ARG A 77 -1.34 7.78 0.71
CA ARG A 77 -1.01 8.84 -0.23
C ARG A 77 -0.96 8.31 -1.67
N LEU A 78 -0.29 7.19 -1.90
CA LEU A 78 -0.14 6.57 -3.21
C LEU A 78 -1.49 6.23 -3.83
N ILE A 79 -2.39 5.59 -3.07
CA ILE A 79 -3.74 5.26 -3.52
C ILE A 79 -4.52 6.54 -3.83
N ARG A 80 -4.44 7.54 -2.95
CA ARG A 80 -5.16 8.81 -3.13
C ARG A 80 -4.70 9.59 -4.36
N GLU A 81 -3.39 9.71 -4.58
CA GLU A 81 -2.82 10.45 -5.71
C GLU A 81 -3.08 9.78 -7.06
N ASN A 82 -3.31 8.46 -7.08
CA ASN A 82 -3.62 7.69 -8.29
C ASN A 82 -5.12 7.34 -8.44
N SER A 83 -5.98 7.98 -7.66
CA SER A 83 -7.44 7.89 -7.82
C SER A 83 -7.95 9.13 -8.54
N LYS A 84 -8.73 8.96 -9.61
CA LYS A 84 -9.32 10.08 -10.36
C LYS A 84 -10.45 10.78 -9.59
N ASP A 85 -11.15 10.05 -8.72
CA ASP A 85 -12.30 10.51 -7.97
C ASP A 85 -12.48 9.71 -6.65
N GLU A 86 -13.47 10.11 -5.85
CA GLU A 86 -13.79 9.43 -4.58
C GLU A 86 -14.30 7.99 -4.76
N THR A 87 -14.92 7.68 -5.90
CA THR A 87 -15.47 6.34 -6.16
C THR A 87 -14.33 5.36 -6.43
N GLU A 88 -13.34 5.75 -7.22
CA GLU A 88 -12.14 4.98 -7.49
C GLU A 88 -11.26 4.82 -6.24
N TYR A 89 -11.10 5.91 -5.49
CA TYR A 89 -10.43 5.87 -4.19
C TYR A 89 -11.09 4.86 -3.25
N LYS A 90 -12.41 4.90 -3.11
CA LYS A 90 -13.18 3.95 -2.31
C LYS A 90 -12.95 2.51 -2.78
N ARG A 91 -12.96 2.26 -4.09
CA ARG A 91 -12.72 0.93 -4.67
C ARG A 91 -11.33 0.38 -4.32
N PHE A 92 -10.29 1.20 -4.40
CA PHE A 92 -8.95 0.79 -4.00
C PHE A 92 -8.87 0.52 -2.50
N VAL A 93 -9.46 1.37 -1.67
CA VAL A 93 -9.52 1.15 -0.22
C VAL A 93 -10.27 -0.15 0.12
N ASP A 94 -11.37 -0.45 -0.56
CA ASP A 94 -12.12 -1.69 -0.36
C ASP A 94 -11.32 -2.91 -0.83
N SER A 95 -10.49 -2.78 -1.87
CA SER A 95 -9.55 -3.82 -2.30
C SER A 95 -8.44 -4.05 -1.27
N LEU A 96 -7.93 -3.00 -0.62
CA LEU A 96 -6.99 -3.13 0.50
C LEU A 96 -7.63 -3.89 1.66
N LYS A 97 -8.88 -3.57 2.02
CA LYS A 97 -9.62 -4.28 3.07
C LYS A 97 -9.77 -5.77 2.74
N ALA A 98 -10.14 -6.10 1.51
CA ALA A 98 -10.26 -7.49 1.07
C ALA A 98 -8.93 -8.26 1.12
N SER A 99 -7.81 -7.59 0.84
CA SER A 99 -6.45 -8.17 0.88
C SER A 99 -5.92 -8.42 2.31
N VAL A 100 -6.55 -7.81 3.31
CA VAL A 100 -6.23 -7.98 4.74
C VAL A 100 -7.01 -9.13 5.38
N LEU A 101 -8.22 -9.40 4.88
CA LEU A 101 -9.21 -10.33 5.45
C LEU A 101 -8.93 -11.80 5.11
#